data_AF-A0A0G1AAD0-F1
#
_entry.id   AF-A0A0G1AAD0-F1
#
_cell.length_a   1.000
_cell.length_b   1.000
_cell.length_c   1.000
_cell.angle_alpha   90.00
_cell.angle_beta   90.00
_cell.angle_gamma   90.00
#
_symmetry.space_group_name_H-M   'P 1'
#
loop_
_entity.id
_entity.type
_entity.pdbx_description
1 polymer ?
#
loop_
_entity_poly.entity_id
_entity_poly.type
_entity_poly.pdbx_seq_one_letter_code
_entity_poly.pdbx_strand_id
1 'polypeptide(L)'
;MIYTYIHMYTKRANIMFDQNGWNYLTSLAKKKKTTVGVLVRDAVQQAYGADIRESNKIRAIKSILATRPKPQKWDYKALIEEGRTR
;
A
#
# COMPACT_ATOMS: atom_id res chain seq x y z
N MET A 1 -6.29 7.53 27.36
CA MET A 1 -5.56 6.65 26.42
C MET A 1 -6.60 6.00 25.51
N ILE A 2 -6.73 6.50 24.27
CA ILE A 2 -7.80 6.07 23.36
C ILE A 2 -7.23 4.92 22.50
N TYR A 3 -7.65 3.69 22.79
CA TYR A 3 -7.32 2.55 21.93
C TYR A 3 -8.19 2.60 20.67
N THR A 4 -7.61 3.04 19.56
CA THR A 4 -8.25 2.91 18.25
C THR A 4 -8.26 1.44 17.88
N TYR A 5 -9.42 0.78 18.00
CA TYR A 5 -9.59 -0.63 17.68
C TYR A 5 -9.71 -0.78 16.15
N ILE A 6 -8.57 -0.90 15.46
CA ILE A 6 -8.54 -1.20 14.03
C ILE A 6 -9.12 -2.61 13.87
N HIS A 7 -10.38 -2.71 13.42
CA HIS A 7 -11.01 -3.99 13.10
C HIS A 7 -10.31 -4.59 11.87
N MET A 8 -9.39 -5.52 12.11
CA MET A 8 -8.72 -6.27 11.06
C MET A 8 -9.68 -7.34 10.53
N TYR A 9 -10.27 -7.11 9.35
CA TYR A 9 -11.14 -8.09 8.69
C TYR A 9 -10.32 -9.30 8.24
N THR A 10 -10.23 -10.32 9.11
CA THR A 10 -9.52 -11.55 8.82
C THR A 10 -10.48 -12.61 8.30
N LYS A 11 -10.09 -13.29 7.22
CA LYS A 11 -10.75 -14.49 6.71
C LYS A 11 -9.77 -15.66 6.82
N ARG A 12 -10.26 -16.85 7.15
CA ARG A 12 -9.46 -18.09 7.17
C ARG A 12 -9.62 -18.80 5.83
N ALA A 13 -8.51 -19.24 5.26
CA ALA A 13 -8.47 -20.06 4.05
C ALA A 13 -7.57 -21.26 4.30
N ASN A 14 -7.98 -22.42 3.80
CA ASN A 14 -7.17 -23.63 3.85
C ASN A 14 -6.45 -23.76 2.50
N ILE A 15 -5.12 -23.70 2.53
CA ILE A 15 -4.27 -23.79 1.35
C ILE A 15 -3.37 -25.00 1.54
N MET A 16 -3.34 -25.88 0.53
CA MET A 16 -2.50 -27.06 0.55
C MET A 16 -1.10 -26.71 0.08
N PHE A 17 -0.09 -27.19 0.81
CA PHE A 17 1.33 -27.07 0.47
C PHE A 17 1.93 -28.45 0.31
N ASP A 18 2.99 -28.56 -0.49
CA ASP A 18 3.83 -29.74 -0.47
C ASP A 18 4.58 -29.86 0.88
N GLN A 19 5.05 -31.06 1.19
CA GLN A 19 5.70 -31.34 2.48
C GLN A 19 6.96 -30.50 2.70
N ASN A 20 7.75 -30.27 1.64
CA ASN A 20 9.00 -29.53 1.75
C ASN A 20 8.72 -28.04 1.99
N GLY A 21 7.78 -27.46 1.24
CA GLY A 21 7.29 -26.10 1.43
C GLY A 21 6.72 -25.90 2.84
N TRP A 22 5.91 -26.84 3.34
CA TRP A 22 5.36 -26.77 4.68
C TRP A 22 6.44 -26.80 5.77
N ASN A 23 7.41 -27.71 5.66
CA ASN A 23 8.53 -27.82 6.60
C ASN A 23 9.36 -26.53 6.63
N TYR A 24 9.64 -25.96 5.47
CA TYR A 24 10.34 -24.70 5.34
C TYR A 24 9.59 -23.55 6.02
N LEU A 25 8.30 -23.37 5.69
CA LEU A 25 7.46 -22.31 6.26
C LEU A 25 7.36 -22.43 7.78
N THR A 26 7.22 -23.64 8.30
CA THR A 26 7.13 -23.90 9.74
C THR A 26 8.44 -23.57 10.45
N SER A 27 9.57 -23.97 9.89
CA SER A 27 10.90 -23.65 10.41
C SER A 27 11.16 -22.14 10.41
N LEU A 28 10.82 -21.47 9.31
CA LEU A 28 10.97 -20.03 9.17
C LEU A 28 10.08 -19.26 10.16
N ALA A 29 8.84 -19.71 10.35
CA ALA A 29 7.91 -19.11 11.31
C ALA A 29 8.46 -19.21 12.74
N LYS A 30 9.00 -20.38 13.11
CA LYS A 30 9.66 -20.60 14.41
C LYS A 30 10.86 -19.67 14.60
N LYS A 31 11.74 -19.57 13.59
CA LYS A 31 12.92 -18.68 13.62
C LYS A 31 12.53 -17.21 13.80
N LYS A 32 11.44 -16.78 13.16
CA LYS A 32 10.91 -15.41 13.23
C LYS A 32 9.94 -15.16 14.39
N LYS A 33 9.71 -16.16 15.27
CA LYS A 33 8.73 -16.09 16.38
C LYS A 33 7.34 -15.62 15.92
N THR A 34 6.88 -16.13 14.78
CA THR A 34 5.59 -15.79 14.17
C THR A 34 4.85 -17.04 13.71
N THR A 35 3.72 -16.90 13.01
CA THR A 35 2.95 -18.01 12.45
C THR A 35 3.09 -18.09 10.94
N VAL A 36 2.87 -19.27 10.36
CA VAL A 36 2.86 -19.47 8.90
C VAL A 36 1.85 -18.53 8.23
N GLY A 37 0.67 -18.33 8.83
CA GLY A 37 -0.34 -17.41 8.31
C GLY A 37 0.10 -15.95 8.24
N VAL A 38 0.96 -15.50 9.17
CA VAL A 38 1.57 -14.16 9.11
C VAL A 38 2.59 -14.11 7.97
N LEU A 39 3.45 -15.11 7.83
CA LEU A 39 4.42 -15.16 6.73
C LEU A 39 3.74 -15.12 5.36
N VAL A 40 2.68 -15.90 5.18
CA VAL A 40 1.90 -15.92 3.92
C VAL A 40 1.26 -14.56 3.67
N ARG A 41 0.68 -13.91 4.69
CA ARG A 41 0.09 -12.57 4.55
C ARG A 41 1.13 -11.53 4.13
N ASP A 42 2.28 -11.53 4.80
CA ASP A 42 3.37 -10.59 4.51
C ASP A 42 3.92 -10.81 3.09
N ALA A 43 4.11 -12.07 2.70
CA ALA A 43 4.56 -12.42 1.35
C ALA A 43 3.57 -11.99 0.27
N VAL A 44 2.26 -12.21 0.48
CA VAL A 44 1.19 -11.76 -0.44
C VAL A 44 1.16 -10.23 -0.53
N GLN A 45 1.27 -9.53 0.60
CA GLN A 45 1.31 -8.08 0.61
C GLN A 45 2.56 -7.53 -0.09
N GLN A 46 3.69 -8.21 0.01
CA GLN A 46 4.90 -7.81 -0.69
C GLN A 46 4.80 -8.09 -2.19
N ALA A 47 4.31 -9.27 -2.58
CA ALA A 47 4.20 -9.70 -3.96
C ALA A 47 3.18 -8.86 -4.75
N TYR A 48 2.03 -8.53 -4.14
CA TYR A 48 0.91 -7.89 -4.84
C TYR A 48 0.58 -6.49 -4.33
N GLY A 49 1.11 -6.07 -3.18
CA GLY A 49 0.83 -4.75 -2.61
C GLY A 49 1.51 -3.61 -3.36
N ALA A 50 2.67 -3.87 -3.98
CA ALA A 50 3.35 -2.89 -4.83
C ALA A 50 2.54 -2.57 -6.10
N ASP A 51 1.97 -3.60 -6.75
CA ASP A 51 1.18 -3.46 -7.97
C ASP A 51 -0.09 -2.64 -7.75
N ILE A 52 -0.76 -2.81 -6.61
CA ILE A 52 -1.94 -2.02 -6.26
C ILE A 52 -1.56 -0.55 -6.04
N ARG A 53 -0.44 -0.28 -5.37
CA ARG A 53 -0.02 1.09 -5.06
C ARG A 53 0.44 1.82 -6.33
N GLU A 54 1.19 1.14 -7.19
CA GLU A 54 1.67 1.69 -8.45
C GLU A 54 0.54 1.86 -9.46
N SER A 55 -0.36 0.88 -9.60
CA SER A 55 -1.56 1.03 -10.45
C SER A 55 -2.49 2.15 -9.98
N ASN A 56 -2.63 2.35 -8.66
CA ASN A 56 -3.40 3.48 -8.12
C ASN A 56 -2.74 4.83 -8.42
N LYS A 57 -1.40 4.93 -8.35
CA LYS A 57 -0.67 6.15 -8.77
C LYS A 57 -0.86 6.42 -10.25
N ILE A 58 -0.68 5.40 -11.11
CA ILE A 58 -0.86 5.53 -12.55
C ILE A 58 -2.30 5.98 -12.87
N ARG A 59 -3.29 5.41 -12.18
CA ARG A 59 -4.70 5.83 -12.31
C ARG A 59 -4.89 7.28 -11.90
N ALA A 60 -4.33 7.70 -10.77
CA ALA A 60 -4.41 9.09 -10.30
C ALA A 60 -3.74 10.08 -11.25
N ILE A 61 -2.54 9.76 -11.76
CA ILE A 61 -1.83 10.56 -12.77
C ILE A 61 -2.68 10.67 -14.03
N LYS A 62 -3.24 9.57 -14.51
CA LYS A 62 -4.09 9.55 -15.71
C LYS A 62 -5.34 10.41 -15.52
N SER A 63 -5.98 10.36 -14.35
CA SER A 63 -7.13 11.22 -14.05
C SER A 63 -6.74 12.69 -13.98
N ILE A 64 -5.60 13.03 -13.36
CA ILE A 64 -5.11 14.42 -13.28
C ILE A 64 -4.80 14.97 -14.68
N LEU A 65 -4.15 14.17 -15.53
CA LEU A 65 -3.85 14.58 -16.91
C LEU A 65 -5.13 14.76 -17.74
N ALA A 66 -6.14 13.91 -17.54
CA ALA A 66 -7.41 13.99 -18.26
C ALA A 66 -8.23 15.23 -17.89
N THR A 67 -8.15 15.70 -16.64
CA THR A 67 -8.83 16.92 -16.18
C THR A 67 -7.95 18.16 -16.20
N ARG A 68 -6.69 18.06 -16.67
CA ARG A 68 -5.76 19.18 -16.63
C ARG A 68 -6.23 20.30 -17.57
N PRO A 69 -6.53 21.50 -17.04
CA PRO A 69 -6.82 22.65 -17.90
C PRO A 69 -5.56 23.02 -18.70
N LYS A 70 -5.75 23.66 -19.85
CA LYS A 70 -4.63 24.11 -20.69
C LYS A 70 -3.65 24.94 -19.84
N PRO A 71 -2.33 24.76 -20.00
CA PRO A 71 -1.35 25.51 -19.24
C PRO A 71 -1.55 27.02 -19.48
N GLN A 72 -2.04 27.72 -18.46
CA GLN A 72 -2.15 29.17 -18.43
C GLN A 72 -0.81 29.76 -17.99
N LYS A 73 -0.43 30.89 -18.57
CA LYS A 73 0.75 31.64 -18.13
C LYS A 73 0.38 32.37 -16.84
N TRP A 74 0.99 31.95 -15.73
CA TRP A 74 0.78 32.55 -14.42
C TRP A 74 1.74 33.72 -14.21
N ASP A 75 1.26 34.80 -13.57
CA ASP A 75 2.12 35.87 -13.07
C ASP A 75 2.58 35.54 -11.65
N TYR A 76 3.78 34.98 -11.57
CA TYR A 76 4.36 34.52 -10.31
C TYR A 76 4.63 35.66 -9.31
N LYS A 77 4.84 36.91 -9.78
CA LYS A 77 5.09 38.03 -8.87
C LYS A 77 3.84 38.37 -8.06
N ALA A 78 2.71 38.47 -8.74
CA ALA A 78 1.42 38.75 -8.11
C ALA A 78 1.02 37.67 -7.09
N LEU A 79 1.24 36.40 -7.42
CA LEU A 79 0.91 35.27 -6.52
C LEU A 79 1.77 35.23 -5.25
N ILE A 80 3.06 35.57 -5.37
CA ILE A 80 3.98 35.61 -4.22
C ILE A 80 3.61 36.77 -3.28
N GLU A 81 3.18 37.90 -3.83
CA GLU A 81 2.79 39.08 -3.06
C GLU A 81 1.44 38.89 -2.35
N GLU A 82 0.48 38.24 -3.01
CA GLU A 82 -0.80 37.80 -2.41
C GLU A 82 -0.57 36.81 -1.25
N GLY A 83 0.37 35.87 -1.40
CA GLY A 83 0.73 34.93 -0.34
C GLY A 83 1.43 35.58 0.87
N ARG A 84 2.00 36.78 0.69
CA ARG A 84 2.69 37.55 1.74
C ARG A 84 1.75 38.42 2.58
N THR A 85 0.56 38.70 2.07
CA THR A 85 -0.45 39.57 2.70
C THR A 85 -1.53 38.77 3.45
N ARG A 86 -1.49 37.44 3.40
CA ARG A 86 -2.25 36.51 4.26
C ARG A 86 -1.39 36.01 5.41
#